data_AF-A0A818LVP1-F1
#
_entry.id   AF-A0A818LVP1-F1
#
_cell.length_a   1.000
_cell.length_b   1.000
_cell.length_c   1.000
_cell.angle_alpha   90.00
_cell.angle_beta   90.00
_cell.angle_gamma   90.00
#
_symmetry.space_group_name_H-M   'P 1'
#
loop_
_entity.id
_entity.type
_entity.pdbx_description
1 polymer ?
#
loop_
_entity_poly.entity_id
_entity_poly.type
_entity_poly.pdbx_seq_one_letter_code
_entity_poly.pdbx_strand_id
1 'polypeptide(L)'
;GRYLSNNIDDAIGFLNSLLGQLNWAFSEFMGLLKDLVPTKSRYMPTIEHRQMKICSTCFDVTVSLLRTIEMTICVAPIIMLDKHSTKSEMLLIRLLQLLGQIINRLATKNYVLEDIERLKMYGKKRKIIYFRSL
;
A
#
# COMPACT_ATOMS: atom_id res chain seq x y z
N GLY A 1 19.88 9.80 -6.55
CA GLY A 1 20.37 10.69 -5.48
C GLY A 1 20.44 12.12 -5.95
N ARG A 2 21.58 12.51 -6.52
CA ARG A 2 21.92 13.91 -6.82
C ARG A 2 20.87 14.68 -7.63
N TYR A 3 20.19 14.05 -8.61
CA TYR A 3 19.13 14.72 -9.37
C TYR A 3 17.94 15.17 -8.49
N LEU A 4 17.48 14.32 -7.58
CA LEU A 4 16.34 14.62 -6.70
C LEU A 4 16.71 15.67 -5.65
N SER A 5 17.95 15.64 -5.15
CA SER A 5 18.45 16.66 -4.22
C SER A 5 18.63 18.03 -4.89
N ASN A 6 18.92 18.06 -6.19
CA ASN A 6 19.13 19.29 -6.96
C ASN A 6 17.82 19.84 -7.57
N ASN A 7 16.77 19.03 -7.67
CA ASN A 7 15.46 19.40 -8.22
C ASN A 7 14.36 19.05 -7.21
N ILE A 8 14.32 19.81 -6.11
CA ILE A 8 13.46 19.52 -4.95
C ILE A 8 11.97 19.59 -5.35
N ASP A 9 11.56 20.57 -6.15
CA ASP A 9 10.15 20.70 -6.56
C ASP A 9 9.67 19.52 -7.42
N ASP A 10 10.50 19.03 -8.33
CA ASP A 10 10.19 17.82 -9.13
C ASP A 10 10.08 16.59 -8.24
N ALA A 11 10.97 16.46 -7.26
CA ALA A 11 10.99 15.34 -6.33
C ALA A 11 9.77 15.38 -5.38
N ILE A 12 9.35 16.57 -4.96
CA ILE A 12 8.10 16.81 -4.22
C ILE A 12 6.89 16.43 -5.08
N GLY A 13 6.87 16.83 -6.35
CA GLY A 13 5.81 16.46 -7.29
C GLY A 13 5.70 14.95 -7.46
N PHE A 14 6.84 14.29 -7.69
CA PHE A 14 6.93 12.84 -7.79
C PHE A 14 6.41 12.12 -6.54
N LEU A 15 6.87 12.52 -5.34
CA LEU A 15 6.38 11.94 -4.09
C LEU A 15 4.88 12.16 -3.90
N ASN A 16 4.36 13.35 -4.24
CA ASN A 16 2.92 13.61 -4.17
C ASN A 16 2.11 12.71 -5.09
N SER A 17 2.62 12.40 -6.29
CA SER A 17 2.01 11.43 -7.20
C SER A 17 2.06 10.02 -6.63
N LEU A 18 3.19 9.58 -6.07
CA LEU A 18 3.30 8.27 -5.43
C LEU A 18 2.34 8.11 -4.24
N LEU A 19 2.23 9.14 -3.39
CA LEU A 19 1.27 9.14 -2.28
C LEU A 19 -0.18 9.06 -2.76
N GLY A 20 -0.50 9.74 -3.87
CA GLY A 20 -1.81 9.64 -4.51
C GLY A 20 -2.11 8.24 -5.04
N GLN A 21 -1.16 7.64 -5.74
CA GLN A 21 -1.26 6.28 -6.26
C GLN A 21 -1.37 5.25 -5.14
N LEU A 22 -0.61 5.43 -4.05
CA LEU A 22 -0.67 4.55 -2.88
C LEU A 22 -2.06 4.55 -2.26
N ASN A 23 -2.63 5.76 -2.06
CA ASN A 23 -3.97 5.88 -1.51
C ASN A 23 -5.03 5.20 -2.40
N TRP A 24 -4.92 5.37 -3.71
CA TRP A 24 -5.80 4.72 -4.68
C TRP A 24 -5.65 3.20 -4.65
N ALA A 25 -4.42 2.69 -4.82
CA ALA A 25 -4.14 1.26 -4.90
C ALA A 25 -4.55 0.52 -3.62
N PHE A 26 -4.30 1.12 -2.46
CA PHE A 26 -4.69 0.54 -1.19
C PHE A 26 -6.22 0.54 -0.99
N SER A 27 -6.91 1.61 -1.42
CA SER A 27 -8.37 1.66 -1.34
C SER A 27 -9.02 0.61 -2.24
N GLU A 28 -8.49 0.44 -3.45
CA GLU A 28 -8.92 -0.61 -4.39
C GLU A 28 -8.68 -2.00 -3.81
N PHE A 29 -7.49 -2.25 -3.27
CA PHE A 29 -7.17 -3.50 -2.59
C PHE A 29 -8.16 -3.82 -1.46
N MET A 30 -8.43 -2.86 -0.58
CA MET A 30 -9.37 -3.04 0.53
C MET A 30 -10.82 -3.24 0.08
N GLY A 31 -11.22 -2.62 -1.04
CA GLY A 31 -12.53 -2.85 -1.66
C GLY A 31 -12.67 -4.30 -2.13
N LEU A 32 -11.72 -4.73 -2.99
CA LEU A 32 -11.67 -6.09 -3.51
C LEU A 32 -11.58 -7.14 -2.41
N LEU A 33 -10.78 -6.90 -1.37
CA LEU A 33 -10.62 -7.83 -0.26
C LEU A 33 -11.94 -8.04 0.49
N LYS A 34 -12.72 -6.99 0.71
CA LYS A 34 -14.04 -7.07 1.36
C LYS A 34 -15.07 -7.82 0.51
N ASP A 35 -15.01 -7.65 -0.80
CA ASP A 35 -15.90 -8.36 -1.73
C ASP A 35 -15.55 -9.86 -1.81
N LEU A 36 -14.26 -10.18 -1.72
CA LEU A 36 -13.76 -11.55 -1.71
C LEU A 36 -14.04 -12.30 -0.40
N VAL A 37 -14.06 -11.60 0.74
CA VAL A 37 -14.31 -12.21 2.05
C VAL A 37 -15.51 -11.56 2.75
N PRO A 38 -16.72 -12.12 2.57
CA PRO A 38 -17.93 -11.54 3.15
C PRO A 38 -17.90 -11.65 4.68
N THR A 39 -17.85 -10.49 5.34
CA THR A 39 -17.84 -10.37 6.81
C THR A 39 -19.03 -11.02 7.54
N LYS A 40 -20.12 -11.39 6.86
CA LYS A 40 -21.41 -11.78 7.51
C LYS A 40 -22.26 -12.86 6.81
N SER A 41 -21.84 -13.44 5.67
CA SER A 41 -22.69 -14.39 4.94
C SER A 41 -22.22 -15.83 5.11
N ARG A 42 -23.16 -16.74 5.44
CA ARG A 42 -22.94 -18.20 5.48
C ARG A 42 -22.80 -18.82 4.08
N TYR A 43 -23.00 -18.02 3.04
CA TYR A 43 -22.76 -18.35 1.64
C TYR A 43 -21.43 -17.74 1.17
N MET A 44 -20.48 -18.60 0.84
CA MET A 44 -19.27 -18.22 0.10
C MET A 44 -19.69 -17.85 -1.32
N PRO A 45 -19.54 -16.59 -1.78
CA PRO A 45 -19.75 -16.26 -3.18
C PRO A 45 -18.79 -17.10 -4.02
N THR A 46 -19.23 -17.54 -5.19
CA THR A 46 -18.33 -18.16 -6.18
C THR A 46 -17.31 -17.10 -6.59
N ILE A 47 -16.14 -17.14 -5.97
CA ILE A 47 -15.10 -16.13 -6.19
C ILE A 47 -14.58 -16.30 -7.62
N GLU A 48 -14.80 -15.28 -8.44
CA GLU A 48 -14.25 -15.27 -9.79
C GLU A 48 -12.72 -15.17 -9.71
N HIS A 49 -12.02 -16.12 -10.32
CA HIS A 49 -10.55 -16.18 -10.33
C HIS A 49 -9.89 -14.89 -10.84
N ARG A 50 -10.60 -14.13 -11.68
CA ARG A 50 -10.19 -12.80 -12.13
C ARG A 50 -10.10 -11.79 -10.98
N GLN A 51 -11.08 -11.73 -10.09
CA GLN A 51 -11.12 -10.79 -8.97
C GLN A 51 -9.99 -11.04 -7.96
N MET A 52 -9.68 -12.31 -7.67
CA MET A 52 -8.54 -12.67 -6.83
C MET A 52 -7.20 -12.20 -7.43
N LYS A 53 -7.02 -12.35 -8.74
CA LYS A 53 -5.81 -11.87 -9.43
C LYS A 53 -5.69 -10.36 -9.41
N ILE A 54 -6.78 -9.63 -9.58
CA ILE A 54 -6.79 -8.16 -9.52
C ILE A 54 -6.47 -7.74 -8.08
N CYS A 55 -7.09 -8.35 -7.06
CA CYS A 55 -6.80 -8.07 -5.66
C CYS A 55 -5.31 -8.30 -5.31
N SER A 56 -4.72 -9.42 -5.77
CA SER A 56 -3.29 -9.68 -5.61
C SER A 56 -2.43 -8.62 -6.29
N THR A 57 -2.80 -8.19 -7.50
CA THR A 57 -2.08 -7.14 -8.23
C THR A 57 -2.15 -5.80 -7.47
N CYS A 58 -3.31 -5.42 -6.96
CA CYS A 58 -3.48 -4.19 -6.16
C CYS A 58 -2.64 -4.22 -4.88
N PHE A 59 -2.52 -5.38 -4.24
CA PHE A 59 -1.62 -5.57 -3.10
C PHE A 59 -0.15 -5.38 -3.49
N ASP A 60 0.30 -6.04 -4.56
CA ASP A 60 1.67 -5.94 -5.06
C ASP A 60 2.03 -4.49 -5.45
N VAL A 61 1.10 -3.77 -6.09
CA VAL A 61 1.26 -2.34 -6.41
C VAL A 61 1.36 -1.50 -5.15
N THR A 62 0.52 -1.73 -4.14
CA THR A 62 0.57 -1.02 -2.85
C THR A 62 1.94 -1.18 -2.18
N VAL A 63 2.45 -2.41 -2.10
CA VAL A 63 3.77 -2.70 -1.52
C VAL A 63 4.89 -2.05 -2.34
N SER A 64 4.82 -2.14 -3.67
CA SER A 64 5.81 -1.55 -4.57
C SER A 64 5.87 -0.02 -4.44
N LEU A 65 4.72 0.64 -4.27
CA LEU A 65 4.64 2.08 -4.05
C LEU A 65 5.24 2.46 -2.68
N LEU A 66 4.93 1.72 -1.61
CA LEU A 66 5.54 1.93 -0.29
C LEU A 66 7.07 1.84 -0.35
N ARG A 67 7.60 0.80 -1.03
CA ARG A 67 9.06 0.65 -1.21
C ARG A 67 9.67 1.74 -2.07
N THR A 68 8.97 2.21 -3.09
CA THR A 68 9.43 3.32 -3.93
C THR A 68 9.49 4.62 -3.13
N ILE A 69 8.49 4.90 -2.29
CA ILE A 69 8.47 6.05 -1.38
C ILE A 69 9.64 5.96 -0.39
N GLU A 70 9.81 4.82 0.27
CA GLU A 70 10.93 4.56 1.19
C GLU A 70 12.28 4.82 0.50
N MET A 71 12.52 4.20 -0.67
CA MET A 71 13.76 4.39 -1.43
C MET A 71 13.99 5.84 -1.82
N THR A 72 12.94 6.57 -2.21
CA THR A 72 13.05 7.99 -2.58
C THR A 72 13.47 8.85 -1.39
N ILE A 73 12.88 8.61 -0.21
CA ILE A 73 13.20 9.31 1.04
C ILE A 73 14.63 8.97 1.49
N CYS A 74 15.04 7.70 1.43
CA CYS A 74 16.41 7.30 1.77
C CYS A 74 17.46 7.97 0.86
N VAL A 75 17.14 8.13 -0.42
CA VAL A 75 18.06 8.69 -1.41
C VAL A 75 18.13 10.22 -1.37
N ALA A 76 17.07 10.89 -0.93
CA ALA A 76 16.99 12.35 -0.86
C ALA A 76 16.17 12.80 0.37
N PRO A 77 16.70 12.60 1.59
CA PRO A 77 15.96 12.84 2.83
C PRO A 77 15.55 14.30 3.02
N ILE A 78 16.30 15.25 2.46
CA ILE A 78 16.04 16.68 2.54
C ILE A 78 14.64 17.07 2.03
N ILE A 79 14.07 16.29 1.10
CA ILE A 79 12.74 16.54 0.54
C ILE A 79 11.63 16.40 1.60
N MET A 80 11.84 15.61 2.64
CA MET A 80 10.87 15.43 3.73
C MET A 80 11.36 15.93 5.09
N LEU A 81 12.68 15.99 5.31
CA LEU A 81 13.27 16.31 6.61
C LEU A 81 13.78 17.75 6.72
N ASP A 82 13.60 18.57 5.69
CA ASP A 82 13.87 20.01 5.78
C ASP A 82 12.81 20.70 6.67
N LYS A 83 13.23 21.08 7.88
CA LYS A 83 12.40 21.75 8.88
C LYS A 83 12.01 23.19 8.52
N HIS A 84 12.68 23.79 7.54
CA HIS A 84 12.40 25.15 7.10
C HIS A 84 11.44 25.18 5.88
N SER A 85 11.14 24.03 5.29
CA SER A 85 10.26 23.90 4.14
C SER A 85 8.86 23.44 4.54
N THR A 86 7.88 24.33 4.40
CA THR A 86 6.45 24.00 4.61
C THR A 86 5.98 22.89 3.67
N LYS A 87 6.55 22.79 2.46
CA LYS A 87 6.20 21.71 1.52
C LYS A 87 6.65 20.35 2.04
N SER A 88 7.85 20.29 2.63
CA SER A 88 8.43 19.07 3.23
C SER A 88 7.59 18.62 4.42
N GLU A 89 7.15 19.56 5.27
CA GLU A 89 6.24 19.29 6.38
C GLU A 89 4.88 18.76 5.92
N MET A 90 4.23 19.41 4.95
CA MET A 90 2.95 18.94 4.41
C MET A 90 3.05 17.53 3.81
N LEU A 91 4.13 17.26 3.08
CA LEU A 91 4.43 15.94 2.53
C LEU A 91 4.55 14.89 3.65
N LEU A 92 5.29 15.20 4.71
CA LEU A 92 5.49 14.30 5.85
C LEU A 92 4.16 14.00 6.55
N ILE A 93 3.34 15.01 6.82
CA ILE A 93 2.01 14.86 7.41
C ILE A 93 1.16 13.93 6.54
N ARG A 94 1.14 14.15 5.22
CA ARG A 94 0.35 13.34 4.28
C ARG A 94 0.80 11.87 4.27
N LEU A 95 2.10 11.61 4.30
CA LEU A 95 2.65 10.26 4.41
C LEU A 95 2.21 9.59 5.72
N LEU A 96 2.38 10.27 6.86
CA LEU A 96 2.01 9.74 8.17
C LEU A 96 0.51 9.46 8.27
N GLN A 97 -0.33 10.34 7.74
CA GLN A 97 -1.78 10.14 7.67
C GLN A 97 -2.13 8.90 6.85
N LEU A 98 -1.54 8.73 5.67
CA LEU A 98 -1.78 7.56 4.82
C LEU A 98 -1.31 6.26 5.48
N LEU A 99 -0.11 6.25 6.07
CA LEU A 99 0.40 5.10 6.82
C LEU A 99 -0.50 4.78 8.01
N GLY A 100 -0.94 5.79 8.77
CA GLY A 100 -1.89 5.61 9.86
C GLY A 100 -3.21 5.01 9.39
N GLN A 101 -3.74 5.46 8.25
CA GLN A 101 -4.96 4.89 7.66
C GLN A 101 -4.76 3.43 7.21
N ILE A 102 -3.61 3.11 6.61
CA ILE A 102 -3.26 1.75 6.21
C ILE A 102 -3.19 0.85 7.44
N ILE A 103 -2.39 1.23 8.45
CA ILE A 103 -2.21 0.47 9.68
C ILE A 103 -3.56 0.28 10.38
N ASN A 104 -4.35 1.33 10.55
CA ASN A 104 -5.67 1.22 11.18
C ASN A 104 -6.54 0.22 10.43
N ARG A 105 -6.63 0.30 9.10
CA ARG A 105 -7.49 -0.62 8.33
C ARG A 105 -7.01 -2.07 8.36
N LEU A 106 -5.71 -2.29 8.50
CA LEU A 106 -5.13 -3.64 8.71
C LEU A 106 -5.33 -4.14 10.15
N ALA A 107 -5.26 -3.24 11.14
CA ALA A 107 -5.30 -3.56 12.57
C ALA A 107 -6.73 -3.65 13.16
N THR A 108 -7.72 -2.95 12.59
CA THR A 108 -9.07 -2.84 13.17
C THR A 108 -9.77 -4.20 13.28
N LYS A 109 -9.31 -5.21 12.53
CA LYS A 109 -9.89 -6.54 12.51
C LYS A 109 -8.82 -7.55 12.07
N ASN A 110 -8.56 -8.59 12.86
CA ASN A 110 -7.75 -9.78 12.48
C ASN A 110 -8.13 -10.42 11.13
N TYR A 111 -9.24 -9.97 10.53
CA TYR A 111 -9.73 -10.30 9.20
C TYR A 111 -8.67 -10.25 8.11
N VAL A 112 -7.86 -9.20 7.93
CA VAL A 112 -6.96 -9.19 6.74
C VAL A 112 -5.94 -10.32 6.76
N LEU A 113 -5.36 -10.65 7.92
CA LEU A 113 -4.41 -11.76 8.02
C LEU A 113 -5.12 -13.11 7.91
N GLU A 114 -6.24 -13.30 8.61
CA GLU A 114 -7.05 -14.52 8.53
C GLU A 114 -7.65 -14.73 7.12
N ASP A 115 -8.01 -13.66 6.44
CA ASP A 115 -8.64 -13.64 5.10
C ASP A 115 -7.58 -13.81 4.01
N ILE A 116 -6.40 -13.21 4.16
CA ILE A 116 -5.23 -13.52 3.31
C ILE A 116 -4.84 -14.99 3.50
N GLU A 117 -4.88 -15.54 4.71
CA GLU A 117 -4.65 -16.97 4.94
C GLU A 117 -5.73 -17.85 4.33
N ARG A 118 -7.01 -17.47 4.45
CA ARG A 118 -8.12 -18.15 3.76
C ARG A 118 -7.94 -18.09 2.25
N LEU A 119 -7.58 -16.94 1.68
CA LEU A 119 -7.27 -16.80 0.26
C LEU A 119 -6.04 -17.61 -0.16
N LYS A 120 -5.00 -17.73 0.68
CA LYS A 120 -3.86 -18.63 0.46
C LYS A 120 -4.29 -20.10 0.42
N MET A 121 -5.29 -20.50 1.22
CA MET A 121 -5.87 -21.85 1.17
C MET A 121 -6.65 -22.11 -0.13
N TYR A 122 -7.39 -21.11 -0.64
CA TYR A 122 -8.07 -21.20 -1.94
C TYR A 122 -7.12 -21.12 -3.14
N GLY A 123 -6.01 -20.39 -3.01
CA GLY A 123 -4.98 -20.19 -4.04
C GLY A 123 -3.85 -21.22 -4.05
N LYS A 124 -3.99 -22.36 -3.35
CA LYS A 124 -2.93 -23.36 -3.15
C LYS A 124 -2.59 -24.09 -4.45
N LYS A 125 -1.86 -23.41 -5.33
CA LYS A 125 -0.91 -24.00 -6.29
C LYS A 125 0.14 -23.05 -6.85
N ARG A 126 0.13 -21.73 -6.62
CA ARG A 126 1.21 -20.85 -7.17
C ARG A 126 1.61 -19.72 -6.22
N LYS A 127 2.86 -19.80 -5.74
CA LYS A 127 3.69 -18.75 -5.10
C LYS A 127 3.39 -18.39 -3.63
N ILE A 128 3.70 -19.33 -2.74
CA ILE A 128 3.94 -19.06 -1.31
C ILE A 128 5.44 -18.77 -1.15
N ILE A 129 5.87 -17.51 -1.31
CA ILE A 129 7.23 -17.06 -0.90
C ILE A 129 7.20 -15.70 -0.16
N TYR A 130 6.20 -14.85 -0.32
CA TYR A 130 6.33 -13.44 0.11
C TYR A 130 6.02 -13.09 1.57
N PHE A 131 5.66 -14.04 2.44
CA PHE A 131 5.20 -13.71 3.80
C PHE A 131 6.11 -14.17 4.95
N ARG A 132 7.33 -14.66 4.68
CA ARG A 132 8.22 -15.20 5.73
C ARG A 132 9.49 -14.39 6.02
N SER A 133 9.54 -13.13 5.62
CA SER A 133 10.69 -12.26 5.93
C SER A 133 10.27 -10.80 6.03
N LEU A 134 9.59 -10.49 7.13
CA LEU A 134 9.56 -9.21 7.82
C LEU A 134 9.51 -9.52 9.31
#